data_AF-A0A7X6HFF0-F1
#
_entry.id   AF-A0A7X6HFF0-F1
#
_cell.length_a   1.000
_cell.length_b   1.000
_cell.length_c   1.000
_cell.angle_alpha   90.00
_cell.angle_beta   90.00
_cell.angle_gamma   90.00
#
_symmetry.space_group_name_H-M   'P 1'
#
loop_
_entity.id
_entity.type
_entity.pdbx_description
1 polymer ?
#
loop_
_entity_poly.entity_id
_entity_poly.type
_entity_poly.pdbx_seq_one_letter_code
_entity_poly.pdbx_strand_id
1 'polypeptide(L)'
;MNKGILTGVAATAFAATLALAAPAAAAVTFDPGTGQGFVGKGDVQLAFSWNNSQLQSNASGLSFTYESETTYDAVCEWVTGEGKKGQKTHTVPQKKKTSLESTVVYEARTKNQITGFTLTGIGSTTTTGTVPTVGGGCIGDGANGTYISVTEVGNGSGGLYVNHNGLGLSSLLQ
;
A
#
# COMPACT_ATOMS: atom_id res chain seq x y z
N MET A 1 -72.14 -27.80 -40.15
CA MET A 1 -70.89 -27.67 -40.94
C MET A 1 -70.56 -26.18 -40.95
N ASN A 2 -69.42 -25.63 -40.56
CA ASN A 2 -68.13 -26.17 -40.15
C ASN A 2 -67.43 -25.12 -39.25
N LYS A 3 -66.53 -25.59 -38.39
CA LYS A 3 -65.76 -24.84 -37.37
C LYS A 3 -64.82 -23.81 -38.01
N GLY A 4 -64.80 -22.59 -37.47
CA GLY A 4 -63.76 -21.57 -37.70
C GLY A 4 -62.63 -21.69 -36.67
N ILE A 5 -61.39 -21.61 -37.16
CA ILE A 5 -60.13 -22.04 -36.52
C ILE A 5 -59.37 -20.84 -35.91
N LEU A 6 -58.74 -21.13 -34.76
CA LEU A 6 -57.54 -20.59 -34.10
C LEU A 6 -56.80 -19.38 -34.73
N THR A 7 -56.40 -18.41 -33.91
CA THR A 7 -55.01 -18.13 -33.47
C THR A 7 -54.90 -16.69 -32.92
N GLY A 8 -54.72 -16.53 -31.60
CA GLY A 8 -54.63 -15.24 -30.93
C GLY A 8 -53.27 -15.05 -30.24
N VAL A 9 -52.46 -14.18 -30.82
CA VAL A 9 -51.41 -13.30 -30.25
C VAL A 9 -50.36 -13.93 -29.32
N ALA A 10 -49.14 -14.07 -29.85
CA ALA A 10 -47.92 -14.28 -29.08
C ALA A 10 -47.60 -13.05 -28.23
N ALA A 11 -47.52 -13.22 -26.91
CA ALA A 11 -46.99 -12.22 -25.99
C ALA A 11 -45.46 -12.24 -26.02
N THR A 12 -44.84 -11.27 -26.67
CA THR A 12 -43.40 -11.03 -26.58
C THR A 12 -43.07 -10.31 -25.28
N ALA A 13 -42.56 -11.05 -24.29
CA ALA A 13 -42.03 -10.48 -23.06
C ALA A 13 -40.73 -9.70 -23.37
N PHE A 14 -40.79 -8.37 -23.24
CA PHE A 14 -39.60 -7.52 -23.21
C PHE A 14 -38.90 -7.70 -21.86
N ALA A 15 -37.91 -8.60 -21.80
CA ALA A 15 -37.03 -8.70 -20.65
C ALA A 15 -36.09 -7.49 -20.65
N ALA A 16 -36.41 -6.49 -19.82
CA ALA A 16 -35.49 -5.38 -19.53
C ALA A 16 -34.31 -5.93 -18.73
N THR A 17 -33.21 -6.23 -19.42
CA THR A 17 -31.92 -6.50 -18.79
C THR A 17 -31.43 -5.23 -18.11
N LEU A 18 -31.61 -5.17 -16.79
CA LEU A 18 -31.05 -4.13 -15.94
C LEU A 18 -29.51 -4.30 -15.97
N ALA A 19 -28.85 -3.58 -16.88
CA ALA A 19 -27.40 -3.46 -16.88
C ALA A 19 -26.98 -2.67 -15.64
N LEU A 20 -26.74 -3.38 -14.54
CA LEU A 20 -26.06 -2.82 -13.38
C LEU A 20 -24.64 -2.47 -13.82
N ALA A 21 -24.40 -1.21 -14.15
CA ALA A 21 -23.06 -0.68 -14.34
C ALA A 21 -22.32 -0.85 -13.01
N ALA A 22 -21.55 -1.93 -12.89
CA ALA A 22 -20.61 -2.08 -11.79
C ALA A 22 -19.61 -0.91 -11.89
N PRO A 23 -19.43 -0.09 -10.83
CA PRO A 23 -18.37 0.91 -10.84
C PRO A 23 -17.05 0.14 -10.99
N ALA A 24 -16.32 0.42 -12.07
CA ALA A 24 -14.97 -0.10 -12.24
C ALA A 24 -14.14 0.40 -11.05
N ALA A 25 -13.85 -0.49 -10.10
CA ALA A 25 -12.86 -0.23 -9.08
C ALA A 25 -11.52 -0.14 -9.80
N ALA A 26 -11.06 1.09 -10.03
CA ALA A 26 -9.68 1.31 -10.43
C ALA A 26 -8.82 0.83 -9.26
N ALA A 27 -8.20 -0.33 -9.45
CA ALA A 27 -7.28 -0.92 -8.51
C ALA A 27 -6.18 0.10 -8.15
N VAL A 28 -5.72 0.06 -6.91
CA VAL A 28 -4.60 0.87 -6.44
C VAL A 28 -3.42 0.69 -7.40
N THR A 29 -2.95 1.80 -7.95
CA THR A 29 -1.71 1.86 -8.73
C THR A 29 -0.73 2.71 -7.94
N PHE A 30 0.45 2.20 -7.63
CA PHE A 30 1.43 2.93 -6.82
C PHE A 30 2.84 2.55 -7.24
N ASP A 31 3.67 3.55 -7.50
CA ASP A 31 5.10 3.41 -7.73
C ASP A 31 5.87 3.82 -6.47
N PRO A 32 6.48 2.87 -5.73
CA PRO A 32 7.24 3.17 -4.53
C PRO A 32 8.52 3.98 -4.78
N GLY A 33 9.05 3.98 -6.00
CA GLY A 33 10.24 4.75 -6.37
C GLY A 33 9.97 6.24 -6.48
N THR A 34 8.80 6.62 -7.01
CA THR A 34 8.41 8.02 -7.22
C THR A 34 7.36 8.53 -6.23
N GLY A 35 6.69 7.64 -5.50
CA GLY A 35 5.56 7.95 -4.64
C GLY A 35 4.28 8.34 -5.40
N GLN A 36 4.26 8.15 -6.72
CA GLN A 36 3.14 8.52 -7.58
C GLN A 36 2.19 7.35 -7.81
N GLY A 37 0.95 7.67 -8.14
CA GLY A 37 -0.07 6.64 -8.33
C GLY A 37 -1.51 7.13 -8.20
N PHE A 38 -2.42 6.19 -8.07
CA PHE A 38 -3.84 6.43 -7.87
C PHE A 38 -4.43 5.42 -6.89
N VAL A 39 -5.20 5.91 -5.93
CA VAL A 39 -6.01 5.11 -5.00
C VAL A 39 -7.48 5.34 -5.35
N GLY A 40 -8.21 4.26 -5.65
CA GLY A 40 -9.63 4.34 -5.93
C GLY A 40 -10.45 4.65 -4.67
N LYS A 41 -11.58 5.34 -4.82
CA LYS A 41 -12.49 5.56 -3.68
C LYS A 41 -12.95 4.24 -3.05
N GLY A 42 -13.08 3.18 -3.85
CA GLY A 42 -13.52 1.87 -3.39
C GLY A 42 -12.55 1.29 -2.37
N ASP A 43 -11.24 1.42 -2.60
CA ASP A 43 -10.21 0.93 -1.69
C ASP A 43 -10.27 1.67 -0.33
N VAL A 44 -10.45 3.00 -0.37
CA VAL A 44 -10.61 3.82 0.84
C VAL A 44 -11.91 3.48 1.58
N GLN A 45 -13.00 3.26 0.85
CA GLN A 45 -14.29 2.86 1.44
C GLN A 45 -14.18 1.52 2.13
N LEU A 46 -13.52 0.54 1.52
CA LEU A 46 -13.29 -0.76 2.12
C LEU A 46 -12.38 -0.64 3.36
N ALA A 47 -11.30 0.14 3.26
CA ALA A 47 -10.32 0.36 4.32
C ALA A 47 -10.91 0.96 5.62
N PHE A 48 -11.97 1.77 5.50
CA PHE A 48 -12.63 2.40 6.65
C PHE A 48 -14.09 1.95 6.86
N SER A 49 -14.58 1.00 6.06
CA SER A 49 -16.00 0.60 6.02
C SER A 49 -16.95 1.81 5.81
N TRP A 50 -16.55 2.76 4.98
CA TRP A 50 -17.30 3.97 4.71
C TRP A 50 -18.23 3.84 3.51
N ASN A 51 -19.41 4.45 3.60
CA ASN A 51 -20.25 4.69 2.44
C ASN A 51 -19.80 5.94 1.65
N ASN A 52 -20.49 6.25 0.54
CA ASN A 52 -20.14 7.40 -0.30
C ASN A 52 -20.21 8.73 0.47
N SER A 53 -21.27 8.96 1.24
CA SER A 53 -21.45 10.20 2.00
C SER A 53 -20.32 10.42 3.03
N GLN A 54 -19.95 9.35 3.73
CA GLN A 54 -18.84 9.37 4.69
C GLN A 54 -17.50 9.66 4.01
N LEU A 55 -17.22 9.04 2.87
CA LEU A 55 -16.00 9.35 2.12
C LEU A 55 -15.97 10.81 1.65
N GLN A 56 -17.07 11.34 1.10
CA GLN A 56 -17.14 12.75 0.69
C GLN A 56 -16.87 13.71 1.86
N SER A 57 -17.39 13.38 3.05
CA SER A 57 -17.28 14.24 4.24
C SER A 57 -15.89 14.20 4.89
N ASN A 58 -15.20 13.06 4.81
CA ASN A 58 -13.92 12.84 5.51
C ASN A 58 -12.69 12.94 4.59
N ALA A 59 -12.87 13.11 3.28
CA ALA A 59 -11.78 13.07 2.32
C ALA A 59 -10.67 14.09 2.57
N SER A 60 -10.99 15.27 3.12
CA SER A 60 -9.99 16.28 3.46
C SER A 60 -9.08 15.88 4.63
N GLY A 61 -9.50 14.93 5.46
CA GLY A 61 -8.73 14.40 6.58
C GLY A 61 -7.91 13.16 6.22
N LEU A 62 -7.92 12.73 4.96
CA LEU A 62 -7.17 11.56 4.51
C LEU A 62 -5.72 11.90 4.20
N SER A 63 -4.82 10.99 4.56
CA SER A 63 -3.39 11.05 4.23
C SER A 63 -2.91 9.66 3.86
N PHE A 64 -1.92 9.58 2.97
CA PHE A 64 -1.39 8.31 2.49
C PHE A 64 0.04 8.13 2.98
N THR A 65 0.42 6.89 3.27
CA THR A 65 1.75 6.57 3.76
C THR A 65 2.19 5.23 3.20
N TYR A 66 3.40 5.18 2.70
CA TYR A 66 4.04 3.95 2.26
C TYR A 66 5.06 3.52 3.31
N GLU A 67 4.94 2.30 3.81
CA GLU A 67 5.94 1.68 4.67
C GLU A 67 6.67 0.61 3.88
N SER A 68 8.00 0.63 3.91
CA SER A 68 8.84 -0.40 3.33
C SER A 68 9.84 -0.86 4.37
N GLU A 69 10.09 -2.17 4.42
CA GLU A 69 11.15 -2.75 5.22
C GLU A 69 12.26 -3.21 4.29
N THR A 70 13.52 -2.97 4.63
CA THR A 70 14.67 -3.51 3.91
C THR A 70 15.57 -4.21 4.91
N THR A 71 15.94 -5.45 4.63
CA THR A 71 16.70 -6.26 5.55
C THR A 71 18.13 -6.41 5.06
N TYR A 72 19.09 -6.23 5.98
CA TYR A 72 20.52 -6.38 5.71
C TYR A 72 21.08 -7.53 6.53
N ASP A 73 21.85 -8.41 5.91
CA ASP A 73 22.70 -9.37 6.61
C ASP A 73 24.09 -8.79 6.72
N ALA A 74 24.55 -8.63 7.96
CA ALA A 74 25.87 -8.10 8.28
C ALA A 74 26.70 -9.18 8.99
N VAL A 75 27.85 -9.53 8.43
CA VAL A 75 28.77 -10.49 9.05
C VAL A 75 29.72 -9.74 9.96
N CYS A 76 29.62 -10.00 11.24
CA CYS A 76 30.52 -9.52 12.26
C CYS A 76 31.71 -10.49 12.40
N GLU A 77 32.93 -9.97 12.36
CA GLU A 77 34.15 -10.70 12.74
C GLU A 77 34.76 -10.08 13.99
N TRP A 78 35.19 -10.90 14.95
CA TRP A 78 35.92 -10.49 16.14
C TRP A 78 37.03 -11.48 16.49
N VAL A 79 37.95 -11.07 17.38
CA VAL A 79 39.00 -11.93 17.92
C VAL A 79 38.68 -12.27 19.37
N THR A 80 38.68 -13.55 19.73
CA THR A 80 38.49 -14.00 21.11
C THR A 80 39.77 -13.80 21.92
N GLY A 81 39.69 -13.81 23.26
CA GLY A 81 40.87 -13.70 24.13
C GLY A 81 41.94 -14.78 23.92
N GLU A 82 41.60 -15.87 23.23
CA GLU A 82 42.52 -16.94 22.83
C GLU A 82 43.19 -16.69 21.46
N GLY A 83 42.99 -15.52 20.84
CA GLY A 83 43.53 -15.17 19.52
C GLY A 83 42.82 -15.85 18.34
N LYS A 84 41.68 -16.51 18.57
CA LYS A 84 40.89 -17.16 17.51
C LYS A 84 39.90 -16.16 16.90
N LYS A 85 39.68 -16.26 15.60
CA LYS A 85 38.63 -15.50 14.91
C LYS A 85 37.26 -16.13 15.16
N GLY A 86 36.30 -15.31 15.60
CA GLY A 86 34.88 -15.63 15.64
C GLY A 86 34.15 -14.86 14.55
N GLN A 87 33.13 -15.47 13.95
CA GLN A 87 32.25 -14.83 12.98
C GLN A 87 30.78 -15.13 13.31
N LYS A 88 29.90 -14.15 13.11
CA LYS A 88 28.45 -14.30 13.25
C LYS A 88 27.73 -13.37 12.30
N THR A 89 26.69 -13.88 11.66
CA THR A 89 25.80 -13.09 10.81
C THR A 89 24.69 -12.49 11.68
N HIS A 90 24.49 -11.19 11.52
CA HIS A 90 23.40 -10.43 12.12
C HIS A 90 22.44 -9.98 11.02
N THR A 91 21.17 -10.33 11.15
CA THR A 91 20.11 -9.80 10.30
C THR A 91 19.57 -8.52 10.94
N VAL A 92 19.71 -7.40 10.24
CA VAL A 92 19.36 -6.05 10.69
C VAL A 92 18.25 -5.49 9.80
N PRO A 93 17.01 -5.40 10.30
CA PRO A 93 15.92 -4.76 9.56
C PRO A 93 16.07 -3.23 9.59
N GLN A 94 15.73 -2.58 8.49
CA GLN A 94 15.56 -1.14 8.37
C GLN A 94 14.13 -0.85 7.94
N LYS A 95 13.40 -0.06 8.74
CA LYS A 95 12.03 0.32 8.41
C LYS A 95 12.03 1.74 7.92
N LYS A 96 11.47 1.97 6.74
CA LYS A 96 11.31 3.28 6.14
C LYS A 96 9.82 3.58 6.00
N LYS A 97 9.41 4.69 6.59
CA LYS A 97 8.03 5.19 6.53
C LYS A 97 8.03 6.50 5.76
N THR A 98 7.26 6.54 4.69
CA THR A 98 7.26 7.64 3.73
C THR A 98 5.84 8.18 3.58
N SER A 99 5.61 9.40 4.04
CA SER A 99 4.35 10.11 3.79
C SER A 99 4.27 10.47 2.32
N LEU A 100 3.08 10.35 1.74
CA LEU A 100 2.83 10.66 0.33
C LEU A 100 1.99 11.92 0.20
N GLU A 101 2.32 12.72 -0.80
CA GLU A 101 1.47 13.83 -1.21
C GLU A 101 0.34 13.30 -2.09
N SER A 102 -0.87 13.82 -1.87
CA SER A 102 -2.04 13.38 -2.62
C SER A 102 -3.00 14.51 -2.91
N THR A 103 -3.70 14.41 -4.03
CA THR A 103 -4.77 15.32 -4.45
C THR A 103 -6.05 14.55 -4.67
N VAL A 104 -7.17 15.15 -4.27
CA VAL A 104 -8.50 14.54 -4.41
C VAL A 104 -8.97 14.68 -5.86
N VAL A 105 -9.41 13.57 -6.46
CA VAL A 105 -9.93 13.55 -7.83
C VAL A 105 -11.45 13.48 -7.81
N TYR A 106 -12.07 14.36 -8.59
CA TYR A 106 -13.52 14.46 -8.74
C TYR A 106 -13.95 14.14 -10.17
N GLU A 107 -15.11 13.49 -10.33
CA GLU A 107 -15.75 13.36 -11.64
C GLU A 107 -16.80 14.44 -11.85
N ALA A 108 -16.49 15.40 -12.73
CA ALA A 108 -17.36 16.54 -13.03
C ALA A 108 -18.73 16.13 -13.60
N ARG A 109 -18.81 14.97 -14.29
CA ARG A 109 -20.07 14.46 -14.87
C ARG A 109 -21.03 13.88 -13.82
N THR A 110 -20.53 13.53 -12.64
CA THR A 110 -21.30 12.81 -11.61
C THR A 110 -21.34 13.62 -10.31
N LYS A 111 -21.98 14.79 -10.34
CA LYS A 111 -22.23 15.65 -9.15
C LYS A 111 -20.98 16.01 -8.33
N ASN A 112 -19.81 16.14 -8.97
CA ASN A 112 -18.53 16.38 -8.29
C ASN A 112 -18.26 15.36 -7.17
N GLN A 113 -18.59 14.09 -7.40
CA GLN A 113 -18.25 13.04 -6.46
C GLN A 113 -16.76 12.72 -6.56
N ILE A 114 -16.12 12.56 -5.41
CA ILE A 114 -14.78 11.98 -5.32
C ILE A 114 -14.80 10.59 -5.96
N THR A 115 -13.87 10.36 -6.88
CA THR A 115 -13.63 9.08 -7.55
C THR A 115 -12.37 8.37 -7.05
N GLY A 116 -11.44 9.12 -6.48
CA GLY A 116 -10.24 8.59 -5.85
C GLY A 116 -9.25 9.70 -5.51
N PHE A 117 -7.99 9.30 -5.36
CA PHE A 117 -6.90 10.15 -4.89
C PHE A 117 -5.69 9.92 -5.78
N THR A 118 -5.17 10.98 -6.41
CA THR A 118 -3.91 10.92 -7.15
C THR A 118 -2.77 11.17 -6.18
N LEU A 119 -1.87 10.21 -6.07
CA LEU A 119 -0.63 10.35 -5.34
C LEU A 119 0.36 11.09 -6.24
N THR A 120 0.83 12.25 -5.79
CA THR A 120 1.64 13.17 -6.60
C THR A 120 3.13 13.06 -6.34
N GLY A 121 3.53 12.37 -5.27
CA GLY A 121 4.92 12.12 -4.97
C GLY A 121 5.19 11.83 -3.50
N ILE A 122 6.47 11.80 -3.17
CA ILE A 122 6.99 11.57 -1.82
C ILE A 122 7.02 12.90 -1.05
N GLY A 123 6.39 12.90 0.12
CA GLY A 123 6.54 13.97 1.11
C GLY A 123 7.66 13.67 2.11
N SER A 124 7.36 13.74 3.40
CA SER A 124 8.34 13.46 4.46
C SER A 124 8.67 11.97 4.58
N THR A 125 9.95 11.65 4.72
CA THR A 125 10.43 10.29 4.97
C THR A 125 11.05 10.20 6.36
N THR A 126 10.66 9.19 7.13
CA THR A 126 11.32 8.80 8.39
C THR A 126 11.90 7.40 8.22
N THR A 127 13.17 7.24 8.59
CA THR A 127 13.83 5.93 8.61
C THR A 127 14.14 5.57 10.05
N THR A 128 13.79 4.35 10.45
CA THR A 128 14.10 3.80 11.77
C THR A 128 15.03 2.62 11.62
N GLY A 129 16.07 2.62 12.45
CA GLY A 129 17.17 1.65 12.41
C GLY A 129 18.46 2.29 11.91
N THR A 130 19.55 1.56 12.05
CA THR A 130 20.85 1.94 11.47
C THR A 130 21.34 0.82 10.56
N VAL A 131 21.63 1.15 9.31
CA VAL A 131 22.27 0.21 8.37
C VAL A 131 23.69 -0.05 8.89
N PRO A 132 24.08 -1.32 9.13
CA PRO A 132 25.46 -1.64 9.45
C PRO A 132 26.40 -1.15 8.34
N THR A 133 27.57 -0.63 8.70
CA THR A 133 28.59 -0.24 7.73
C THR A 133 29.78 -1.19 7.84
N VAL A 134 30.34 -1.63 6.71
CA VAL A 134 31.59 -2.39 6.70
C VAL A 134 32.69 -1.56 7.38
N GLY A 135 33.43 -2.17 8.31
CA GLY A 135 34.40 -1.53 9.20
C GLY A 135 33.80 -0.86 10.44
N GLY A 136 32.46 -0.77 10.53
CA GLY A 136 31.76 -0.30 11.73
C GLY A 136 31.74 -1.35 12.84
N GLY A 137 31.53 -0.90 14.08
CA GLY A 137 31.44 -1.78 15.25
C GLY A 137 30.18 -2.65 15.23
N CYS A 138 30.31 -3.90 15.67
CA CYS A 138 29.18 -4.83 15.72
C CYS A 138 28.15 -4.44 16.81
N ILE A 139 26.87 -4.60 16.49
CA ILE A 139 25.76 -4.39 17.43
C ILE A 139 25.63 -5.61 18.36
N GLY A 140 25.60 -5.37 19.67
CA GLY A 140 25.18 -6.35 20.67
C GLY A 140 26.22 -7.39 21.12
N ASP A 141 27.34 -7.55 20.39
CA ASP A 141 28.43 -8.44 20.78
C ASP A 141 29.67 -7.61 21.16
N GLY A 142 30.14 -7.79 22.40
CA GLY A 142 31.02 -6.87 23.12
C GLY A 142 32.23 -6.34 22.36
N ALA A 143 32.23 -5.03 22.15
CA ALA A 143 33.34 -4.08 22.02
C ALA A 143 34.53 -4.33 21.04
N ASN A 144 34.71 -5.50 20.41
CA ASN A 144 35.90 -5.77 19.58
C ASN A 144 35.60 -6.39 18.20
N GLY A 145 34.33 -6.41 17.78
CA GLY A 145 33.94 -6.90 16.47
C GLY A 145 33.77 -5.78 15.45
N THR A 146 34.14 -6.05 14.20
CA THR A 146 33.85 -5.18 13.05
C THR A 146 33.04 -5.91 11.99
N TYR A 147 32.10 -5.23 11.36
CA TYR A 147 31.39 -5.78 10.21
C TYR A 147 32.35 -5.89 9.01
N ILE A 148 32.51 -7.10 8.47
CA ILE A 148 33.38 -7.35 7.30
C ILE A 148 32.59 -7.44 5.99
N SER A 149 31.29 -7.70 6.08
CA SER A 149 30.38 -7.65 4.94
C SER A 149 29.01 -7.20 5.38
N VAL A 150 28.34 -6.44 4.52
CA VAL A 150 26.93 -6.04 4.68
C VAL A 150 26.28 -6.25 3.33
N THR A 151 25.25 -7.07 3.31
CA THR A 151 24.52 -7.44 2.09
C THR A 151 23.05 -7.14 2.30
N GLU A 152 22.44 -6.40 1.38
CA GLU A 152 20.99 -6.29 1.34
C GLU A 152 20.39 -7.64 0.93
N VAL A 153 19.60 -8.25 1.80
CA VAL A 153 19.05 -9.60 1.61
C VAL A 153 17.66 -9.54 1.00
N GLY A 154 17.01 -8.38 1.06
CA GLY A 154 15.76 -8.13 0.37
C GLY A 154 15.00 -6.92 0.90
N ASN A 155 14.07 -6.45 0.07
CA ASN A 155 12.98 -5.60 0.52
C ASN A 155 11.99 -6.49 1.26
N GLY A 156 11.93 -6.36 2.59
CA GLY A 156 10.77 -6.78 3.36
C GLY A 156 9.51 -6.13 2.79
N SER A 157 8.38 -6.80 3.00
CA SER A 157 7.05 -6.38 2.53
C SER A 157 6.84 -4.87 2.66
N GLY A 158 6.43 -4.23 1.57
CA GLY A 158 6.04 -2.83 1.58
C GLY A 158 4.53 -2.69 1.44
N GLY A 159 3.92 -1.81 2.22
CA GLY A 159 2.48 -1.58 2.24
C GLY A 159 2.13 -0.13 1.99
N LEU A 160 1.14 0.12 1.14
CA LEU A 160 0.49 1.44 1.08
C LEU A 160 -0.62 1.47 2.11
N TYR A 161 -0.68 2.55 2.88
CA TYR A 161 -1.66 2.75 3.94
C TYR A 161 -2.37 4.09 3.77
N VAL A 162 -3.61 4.14 4.23
CA VAL A 162 -4.39 5.37 4.35
C VAL A 162 -4.69 5.65 5.82
N ASN A 163 -4.59 6.93 6.19
CA ASN A 163 -4.87 7.44 7.52
C ASN A 163 -5.93 8.51 7.50
N HIS A 164 -6.80 8.52 8.51
CA HIS A 164 -7.79 9.58 8.72
C HIS A 164 -7.48 10.36 10.00
N ASN A 165 -7.23 11.68 9.88
CA ASN A 165 -6.90 12.59 10.98
C ASN A 165 -5.78 12.08 11.92
N GLY A 166 -4.84 11.30 11.40
CA GLY A 166 -3.73 10.72 12.16
C GLY A 166 -4.11 9.59 13.13
N LEU A 167 -5.35 9.08 13.12
CA LEU A 167 -5.86 8.16 14.16
C LEU A 167 -6.34 6.79 13.66
N GLY A 168 -5.97 6.36 12.46
CA GLY A 168 -6.26 4.99 12.02
C GLY A 168 -5.51 4.65 10.76
N LEU A 169 -4.72 3.57 10.80
CA LEU A 169 -3.84 3.14 9.71
C LEU A 169 -4.44 1.89 9.06
N SER A 170 -4.98 2.03 7.85
CA SER A 170 -5.60 0.93 7.12
C SER A 170 -4.78 0.57 5.87
N SER A 171 -4.54 -0.72 5.65
CA SER A 171 -3.76 -1.24 4.52
C SER A 171 -4.55 -1.14 3.21
N LEU A 172 -3.92 -0.62 2.16
CA LEU A 172 -4.45 -0.52 0.80
C LEU A 172 -3.74 -1.47 -0.19
N LEU A 173 -2.47 -1.78 0.06
CA LEU A 173 -1.69 -2.79 -0.67
C LEU A 173 -0.95 -3.67 0.34
N GLN A 174 -0.86 -4.97 0.05
CA GLN A 174 0.02 -5.94 0.73
C GLN A 174 0.85 -6.68 -0.31
#